data_AF-A0AA42Q9R1-F1
#
_entry.id   AF-A0AA42Q9R1-F1
#
_cell.length_a   1.000
_cell.length_b   1.000
_cell.length_c   1.000
_cell.angle_alpha   90.00
_cell.angle_beta   90.00
_cell.angle_gamma   90.00
#
_symmetry.space_group_name_H-M   'P 1'
#
loop_
_entity.id
_entity.type
_entity.pdbx_description
1 polymer ?
#
loop_
_entity_poly.entity_id
_entity_poly.type
_entity_poly.pdbx_seq_one_letter_code
_entity_poly.pdbx_strand_id
1 'polypeptide(L)'
;MNYLKLAQHLLRGGDRHSSVYVDGLCAALKLRIEGEPTTVNYPQGSLEFDAYYYGCRRGADEFRNALVEANGNRTEAIERLRELAGDLARRAA
;
A
#
# COMPACT_ATOMS: atom_id res chain seq x y z
N MET A 1 -5.75 9.56 -0.44
CA MET A 1 -4.36 9.44 0.03
C MET A 1 -3.41 9.22 -1.15
N ASN A 2 -2.16 9.69 -1.12
CA ASN A 2 -1.20 9.36 -2.19
C ASN A 2 -0.55 7.99 -1.95
N TYR A 3 -1.17 6.94 -2.49
CA TYR A 3 -0.72 5.55 -2.32
C TYR A 3 0.64 5.26 -2.95
N LEU A 4 0.98 5.92 -4.06
CA LEU A 4 2.28 5.74 -4.70
C LEU A 4 3.43 6.24 -3.79
N LYS A 5 3.25 7.41 -3.17
CA LYS A 5 4.22 7.92 -2.19
C LYS A 5 4.34 7.01 -0.97
N LEU A 6 3.20 6.53 -0.45
CA LEU A 6 3.20 5.58 0.66
C LEU A 6 3.95 4.29 0.27
N ALA A 7 3.66 3.72 -0.90
CA ALA A 7 4.33 2.54 -1.42
C ALA A 7 5.85 2.74 -1.50
N GLN A 8 6.30 3.87 -2.05
CA GLN A 8 7.72 4.21 -2.12
C GLN A 8 8.36 4.32 -0.73
N HIS A 9 7.64 4.84 0.26
CA HIS A 9 8.12 4.90 1.62
C HIS A 9 8.26 3.52 2.26
N LEU A 10 7.24 2.67 2.12
CA LEU A 10 7.20 1.31 2.69
C LEU A 10 8.21 0.35 2.03
N LEU A 11 8.63 0.65 0.80
CA LEU A 11 9.64 -0.12 0.07
C LEU A 11 11.05 0.50 0.19
N ARG A 12 11.21 1.56 0.96
CA ARG A 12 12.51 2.25 1.11
C ARG A 12 13.54 1.31 1.73
N GLY A 13 14.71 1.21 1.08
CA GLY A 13 15.82 0.37 1.53
C GLY A 13 15.76 -1.09 1.07
N GLY A 14 14.73 -1.48 0.30
CA GLY A 14 14.65 -2.77 -0.37
C GLY A 14 15.17 -2.76 -1.81
N ASP A 15 15.07 -3.91 -2.46
CA ASP A 15 15.37 -4.07 -3.88
C ASP A 15 14.43 -3.25 -4.78
N ARG A 16 14.85 -3.00 -6.02
CA ARG A 16 13.98 -2.34 -6.99
C ARG A 16 12.80 -3.25 -7.34
N HIS A 17 11.60 -2.69 -7.22
CA HIS A 17 10.36 -3.37 -7.59
C HIS A 17 9.85 -2.84 -8.93
N SER A 18 9.18 -3.71 -9.70
CA SER A 18 8.49 -3.31 -10.93
C SER A 18 7.31 -2.39 -10.61
N SER A 19 6.89 -1.57 -11.58
CA SER A 19 5.70 -0.74 -11.44
C SER A 19 4.44 -1.57 -11.15
N VAL A 20 4.31 -2.73 -11.80
CA VAL A 20 3.19 -3.67 -11.61
C VAL A 20 3.10 -4.19 -10.16
N TYR A 21 4.25 -4.47 -9.53
CA TYR A 21 4.29 -4.84 -8.12
C TYR A 21 3.83 -3.68 -7.23
N VAL A 22 4.29 -2.45 -7.53
CA VAL A 22 3.88 -1.25 -6.80
C VAL A 22 2.38 -1.00 -6.96
N ASP A 23 1.81 -1.24 -8.14
CA ASP A 23 0.38 -1.11 -8.41
C ASP A 23 -0.45 -2.06 -7.53
N GLY A 24 -0.02 -3.32 -7.40
CA GLY A 24 -0.64 -4.30 -6.50
C GLY A 24 -0.57 -3.89 -5.04
N LEU A 25 0.60 -3.39 -4.61
CA LEU A 25 0.77 -2.88 -3.25
C LEU A 25 -0.19 -1.71 -2.97
N CYS A 26 -0.29 -0.75 -3.90
CA CYS A 26 -1.23 0.36 -3.81
C CYS A 26 -2.68 -0.11 -3.74
N ALA A 27 -3.08 -1.04 -4.60
CA ALA A 27 -4.43 -1.59 -4.62
C ALA A 27 -4.81 -2.26 -3.27
N ALA A 28 -3.89 -3.04 -2.70
CA ALA A 28 -4.12 -3.69 -1.41
C ALA A 28 -4.24 -2.70 -0.25
N LEU A 29 -3.45 -1.62 -0.26
CA LEU A 29 -3.55 -0.54 0.73
C LEU A 29 -4.85 0.24 0.57
N LYS A 30 -5.24 0.58 -0.67
CA LYS A 30 -6.49 1.30 -0.97
C LYS A 30 -7.71 0.53 -0.49
N LEU A 31 -7.79 -0.77 -0.81
CA LEU A 31 -8.85 -1.64 -0.31
C LEU A 31 -8.89 -1.67 1.21
N ARG A 32 -7.74 -1.75 1.88
CA ARG A 32 -7.69 -1.89 3.34
C ARG A 32 -7.94 -0.60 4.08
N ILE A 33 -7.62 0.56 3.51
CA ILE A 33 -7.76 1.85 4.18
C ILE A 33 -9.10 2.50 3.84
N GLU A 34 -9.47 2.49 2.56
CA GLU A 34 -10.67 3.15 2.04
C GLU A 34 -11.83 2.17 1.80
N GLY A 35 -11.59 0.85 1.83
CA GLY A 35 -12.61 -0.14 1.49
C GLY A 35 -12.89 -0.23 -0.01
N GLU A 36 -12.06 0.43 -0.84
CA GLU A 36 -12.31 0.53 -2.29
C GLU A 36 -11.58 -0.59 -3.05
N PRO A 37 -12.30 -1.54 -3.67
CA PRO A 37 -11.68 -2.56 -4.50
C PRO A 37 -11.11 -1.94 -5.77
N THR A 38 -9.96 -2.47 -6.22
CA THR A 38 -9.33 -2.06 -7.48
C THR A 38 -9.44 -3.18 -8.51
N THR A 39 -9.75 -2.83 -9.76
CA THR A 39 -9.79 -3.78 -10.87
C THR A 39 -8.39 -4.22 -11.26
N VAL A 40 -8.17 -5.53 -11.39
CA VAL A 40 -6.92 -6.11 -11.88
C VAL A 40 -6.93 -6.10 -13.40
N ASN A 41 -5.95 -5.45 -14.02
CA ASN A 41 -5.86 -5.31 -15.48
C ASN A 41 -4.85 -6.27 -16.13
N TYR A 42 -4.23 -7.15 -15.34
CA TYR A 42 -3.22 -8.10 -15.81
C TYR A 42 -3.85 -9.47 -16.10
N PRO A 43 -3.53 -10.12 -17.23
CA PRO A 43 -4.05 -11.44 -17.56
C PRO A 43 -3.63 -12.51 -16.54
N GLN A 44 -4.57 -13.34 -16.07
CA GLN A 44 -4.23 -14.44 -15.17
C GLN A 44 -3.22 -15.40 -15.82
N GLY A 45 -2.24 -15.85 -15.02
CA GLY A 45 -1.14 -16.69 -15.50
C GLY A 45 -0.01 -15.95 -16.21
N SER A 46 -0.06 -14.61 -16.27
CA SER A 46 1.05 -13.79 -16.76
C SER A 46 2.03 -13.42 -15.63
N LEU A 47 3.27 -13.09 -16.00
CA LEU A 47 4.28 -12.61 -15.04
C LEU A 47 3.85 -11.32 -14.35
N GLU A 48 3.13 -10.45 -15.07
CA GLU A 48 2.57 -9.22 -14.53
C GLU A 48 1.49 -9.51 -13.48
N PHE A 49 0.63 -10.49 -13.72
CA PHE A 49 -0.38 -10.90 -12.75
C PHE A 49 0.26 -11.42 -11.47
N ASP A 50 1.31 -12.24 -11.58
CA ASP A 50 2.05 -12.73 -10.43
C ASP A 50 2.71 -11.57 -9.67
N ALA A 51 3.40 -10.67 -10.37
CA ALA A 51 4.04 -9.50 -9.77
C ALA A 51 3.03 -8.60 -9.04
N TYR A 52 1.86 -8.36 -9.66
CA TYR A 52 0.77 -7.61 -9.06
C TYR A 52 0.25 -8.30 -7.80
N TYR A 53 0.03 -9.61 -7.84
CA TYR A 53 -0.47 -10.36 -6.70
C TYR A 53 0.54 -10.40 -5.54
N TYR A 54 1.83 -10.53 -5.83
CA TYR A 54 2.89 -10.39 -4.83
C TYR A 54 2.92 -8.98 -4.20
N GLY A 55 2.71 -7.94 -5.01
CA GLY A 55 2.51 -6.57 -4.54
C GLY A 55 1.32 -6.47 -3.58
N CYS A 56 0.18 -7.03 -3.94
CA CYS A 56 -1.02 -7.08 -3.10
C CYS A 56 -0.75 -7.75 -1.74
N ARG A 57 -0.03 -8.88 -1.75
CA ARG A 57 0.36 -9.58 -0.53
C ARG A 57 1.25 -8.71 0.35
N ARG A 58 2.27 -8.06 -0.22
CA ARG A 58 3.12 -7.12 0.52
C ARG A 58 2.32 -5.97 1.12
N GLY A 59 1.44 -5.34 0.35
CA GLY A 59 0.57 -4.26 0.86
C GLY A 59 -0.35 -4.71 2.00
N ALA A 60 -0.83 -5.96 1.95
CA ALA A 60 -1.59 -6.56 3.04
C ALA A 60 -0.76 -6.74 4.31
N ASP A 61 0.48 -7.21 4.15
CA ASP A 61 1.42 -7.41 5.26
C ASP A 61 1.80 -6.07 5.90
N GLU A 62 2.07 -5.03 5.10
CA GLU A 62 2.37 -3.68 5.61
C GLU A 62 1.20 -3.08 6.40
N PHE A 63 -0.03 -3.25 5.92
CA PHE A 63 -1.20 -2.81 6.70
C PHE A 63 -1.35 -3.60 8.01
N ARG A 64 -1.04 -4.90 7.99
CA ARG A 64 -1.04 -5.73 9.21
C ARG A 64 0.03 -5.26 10.20
N ASN A 65 1.23 -4.93 9.72
CA ASN A 65 2.31 -4.40 10.57
C ASN A 65 1.89 -3.08 11.22
N ALA A 66 1.30 -2.16 10.45
CA ALA A 66 0.77 -0.90 10.98
C ALA A 66 -0.31 -1.13 12.05
N LEU A 67 -1.18 -2.13 11.88
CA LEU A 67 -2.15 -2.52 12.91
C LEU A 67 -1.48 -3.06 14.17
N VAL A 68 -0.44 -3.90 14.03
CA VAL A 68 0.32 -4.43 15.17
C VAL A 68 1.00 -3.30 15.94
N GLU A 69 1.65 -2.38 15.24
CA GLU A 69 2.29 -1.19 15.82
C GLU A 69 1.29 -0.24 16.51
N ALA A 70 0.06 -0.21 16.03
CA ALA A 70 -1.04 0.55 16.64
C ALA A 70 -1.81 -0.26 17.70
N ASN A 71 -1.28 -1.40 18.16
CA ASN A 71 -1.92 -2.28 19.15
C ASN A 71 -3.37 -2.67 18.76
N GLY A 72 -3.61 -2.93 17.48
CA GLY A 72 -4.91 -3.25 16.91
C GLY A 72 -5.82 -2.04 16.63
N ASN A 73 -5.41 -0.82 16.99
CA ASN A 73 -6.18 0.39 16.71
C ASN A 73 -6.10 0.76 15.22
N ARG A 74 -7.19 0.46 14.50
CA ARG A 74 -7.29 0.70 13.07
C ARG A 74 -7.21 2.18 12.70
N THR A 75 -7.80 3.08 13.49
CA THR A 75 -7.79 4.52 13.19
C THR A 75 -6.37 5.06 13.26
N GLU A 76 -5.65 4.72 14.34
CA GLU A 76 -4.26 5.14 14.55
C GLU A 76 -3.31 4.55 13.48
N ALA A 77 -3.50 3.29 13.09
CA ALA A 77 -2.75 2.67 12.00
C ALA A 77 -2.95 3.43 10.67
N ILE A 78 -4.19 3.80 10.35
CA ILE A 78 -4.52 4.57 9.14
C ILE A 78 -3.93 5.98 9.21
N GLU A 79 -3.97 6.63 10.37
CA GLU A 79 -3.38 7.95 10.56
C GLU A 79 -1.88 7.91 10.30
N ARG A 80 -1.14 6.98 10.91
CA ARG A 80 0.30 6.78 10.66
C ARG A 80 0.61 6.59 9.17
N LEU A 81 -0.14 5.74 8.48
CA LEU A 81 0.04 5.51 7.04
C LEU A 81 -0.23 6.78 6.21
N ARG A 82 -1.18 7.63 6.63
CA ARG A 82 -1.43 8.94 5.99
C ARG A 82 -0.28 9.92 6.22
N GLU A 83 0.38 9.89 7.37
CA GLU A 83 1.57 10.72 7.63
C GLU A 83 2.70 10.31 6.70
N LEU A 84 2.95 9.00 6.56
CA LEU A 84 3.96 8.45 5.65
C LEU A 84 3.67 8.76 4.18
N ALA A 85 2.39 8.81 3.80
CA ALA A 85 1.97 9.26 2.47
C ALA A 85 2.21 10.76 2.21
N GLY A 86 2.55 11.52 3.25
CA GLY A 86 2.76 12.97 3.19
C GLY A 86 1.47 13.79 3.12
N ASP A 87 0.34 13.23 3.58
CA ASP A 87 -0.95 13.92 3.52
C ASP A 87 -1.11 14.99 4.62
N LEU A 88 -0.42 14.86 5.76
CA LEU A 88 -0.46 15.86 6.85
C LEU A 88 0.27 17.17 6.51
N ALA A 89 1.39 17.10 5.79
CA ALA A 89 2.13 18.30 5.37
C ALA A 89 1.32 19.23 4.45
N ARG A 90 0.24 18.72 3.83
CA ARG A 90 -0.63 19.49 2.92
C ARG A 90 -1.84 20.15 3.60
N ARG A 91 -2.13 19.84 4.86
CA ARG A 91 -3.22 20.47 5.64
C ARG A 91 -2.76 21.67 6.47
N ALA A 92 -1.45 21.90 6.58
CA ALA A 92 -0.84 22.99 7.34
C ALA A 92 -0.32 24.14 6.46
N ALA A 93 -0.60 24.12 5.15
CA ALA A 93 -0.25 25.14 4.16
C ALA A 93 -1.52 25.61 3.46
#